data_AF-A0A8C4QQA1-F1
#
_entry.id   AF-A0A8C4QQA1-F1
#
_cell.length_a   1.000
_cell.length_b   1.000
_cell.length_c   1.000
_cell.angle_alpha   90.00
_cell.angle_beta   90.00
_cell.angle_gamma   90.00
#
_symmetry.space_group_name_H-M   'P 1'
#
loop_
_entity.id
_entity.type
_entity.pdbx_description
1 polymer ?
#
loop_
_entity_poly.entity_id
_entity_poly.type
_entity_poly.pdbx_seq_one_letter_code
_entity_poly.pdbx_strand_id
1 'polypeptide(L)'
;MRLECNSEQWARLSFSMDELLAWVTHKESELRAEAPVGGDIPTVKQQLEAHRVFRNDLKGKEPSVVTALEASRALLAEQPCEGPTEILMDQKADFLPEERGPVRSLRRQATELQQGWERLGRRSDAWQRLLEAALESLRDLQGRADRLAPLLRHAELARDAWLPVPDLASTPEHVATARVGIKSHGQWPCNEDYQLIHSLSPSSLLPSLIYTCLFKFPSHCLN
;
A
#
# COMPACT_ATOMS: atom_id res chain seq x y z
N MET A 1 29.44 -31.01 34.22
CA MET A 1 28.87 -29.68 34.52
C MET A 1 29.07 -28.60 33.44
N ARG A 2 30.28 -28.18 33.03
CA ARG A 2 30.43 -27.05 32.07
C ARG A 2 29.88 -27.35 30.65
N LEU A 3 30.02 -28.59 30.17
CA LEU A 3 29.51 -29.01 28.85
C LEU A 3 27.98 -29.14 28.82
N GLU A 4 27.37 -29.60 29.91
CA GLU A 4 25.91 -29.74 30.06
C GLU A 4 25.24 -28.36 30.06
N CYS A 5 25.73 -27.42 30.88
CA CYS A 5 25.23 -26.05 30.92
C CYS A 5 25.39 -25.32 29.57
N ASN A 6 26.47 -25.58 28.85
CA ASN A 6 26.65 -25.07 27.49
C ASN A 6 25.57 -25.65 26.56
N SER A 7 25.39 -26.98 26.53
CA SER A 7 24.38 -27.63 25.67
C SER A 7 22.93 -27.17 25.93
N GLU A 8 22.58 -26.90 27.19
CA GLU A 8 21.27 -26.36 27.58
C GLU A 8 21.07 -24.93 27.06
N GLN A 9 22.11 -24.11 27.07
CA GLN A 9 22.06 -22.75 26.52
C GLN A 9 21.81 -22.74 25.01
N TRP A 10 22.46 -23.64 24.25
CA TRP A 10 22.19 -23.80 22.81
C TRP A 10 20.75 -24.24 22.54
N ALA A 11 20.27 -25.25 23.27
CA ALA A 11 18.92 -25.78 23.10
C ALA A 11 17.85 -24.70 23.39
N ARG A 12 18.02 -23.95 24.48
CA ARG A 12 17.10 -22.87 24.86
C ARG A 12 17.08 -21.76 23.83
N LEU A 13 18.24 -21.35 23.30
CA LEU A 13 18.30 -20.30 22.29
C LEU A 13 17.72 -20.77 20.96
N SER A 14 18.02 -22.00 20.52
CA SER A 14 17.43 -22.59 19.31
C SER A 14 15.91 -22.57 19.39
N PHE A 15 15.34 -23.01 20.51
CA PHE A 15 13.88 -22.99 20.71
C PHE A 15 13.31 -21.57 20.63
N SER A 16 13.97 -20.60 21.27
CA SER A 16 13.56 -19.20 21.21
C SER A 16 13.63 -18.63 19.79
N MET A 17 14.65 -18.98 19.00
CA MET A 17 14.75 -18.57 17.61
C MET A 17 13.64 -19.18 16.75
N ASP A 18 13.34 -20.46 16.92
CA ASP A 18 12.26 -21.13 16.19
C ASP A 18 10.89 -20.50 16.50
N GLU A 19 10.63 -20.15 17.77
CA GLU A 19 9.42 -19.43 18.18
C GLU A 19 9.33 -18.05 17.52
N LEU A 20 10.43 -17.29 17.48
CA LEU A 20 10.49 -15.99 16.83
C LEU A 20 10.31 -16.10 15.31
N LEU A 21 10.89 -17.12 14.67
CA LEU A 21 10.71 -17.39 13.24
C LEU A 21 9.26 -17.73 12.91
N ALA A 22 8.62 -18.58 13.71
CA ALA A 22 7.20 -18.90 13.58
C ALA A 22 6.34 -17.64 13.73
N TRP A 23 6.65 -16.80 14.72
CA TRP A 23 5.96 -15.54 14.94
C TRP A 23 6.11 -14.57 13.75
N VAL A 24 7.33 -14.40 13.22
CA VAL A 24 7.58 -13.54 12.04
C VAL A 24 6.80 -14.05 10.84
N THR A 25 6.80 -15.36 10.60
CA THR A 25 6.05 -15.98 9.50
C THR A 25 4.54 -15.77 9.66
N HIS A 26 4.03 -15.90 10.88
CA HIS A 26 2.63 -15.63 11.18
C HIS A 26 2.26 -14.17 10.91
N LYS A 27 3.05 -13.21 11.41
CA LYS A 27 2.82 -11.78 11.15
C LYS A 27 2.97 -11.41 9.68
N GLU A 28 3.85 -12.08 8.94
CA GLU A 28 3.93 -11.91 7.48
C GLU A 28 2.66 -12.35 6.76
N SER A 29 1.98 -13.39 7.25
CA SER A 29 0.71 -13.88 6.72
C SER A 29 -0.47 -12.97 7.12
N GLU A 30 -0.50 -12.49 8.36
CA GLU A 30 -1.47 -11.51 8.86
C GLU A 30 -1.43 -10.24 8.00
N LEU A 31 -0.24 -9.72 7.73
CA LEU A 31 -0.05 -8.56 6.86
C LEU A 31 -0.46 -8.81 5.39
N ARG A 32 -0.37 -10.06 4.88
CA ARG A 32 -0.89 -10.39 3.54
C ARG A 32 -2.40 -10.37 3.50
N ALA A 33 -3.05 -10.76 4.59
CA ALA A 33 -4.50 -10.83 4.67
C ALA A 33 -5.17 -9.45 4.76
N GLU A 34 -4.43 -8.39 5.12
CA GLU A 34 -4.95 -7.01 5.13
C GLU A 34 -5.25 -6.45 3.74
N ALA A 35 -4.71 -7.04 2.68
CA ALA A 35 -5.03 -6.66 1.30
C ALA A 35 -6.41 -7.23 0.87
N PRO A 36 -7.21 -6.50 0.07
CA PRO A 36 -6.92 -5.24 -0.62
C PRO A 36 -7.22 -3.97 0.20
N VAL A 37 -6.76 -2.82 -0.30
CA VAL A 37 -7.09 -1.50 0.26
C VAL A 37 -8.57 -1.18 0.04
N GLY A 38 -9.23 -0.59 1.04
CA GLY A 38 -10.63 -0.17 0.97
C GLY A 38 -10.90 0.90 -0.11
N GLY A 39 -12.13 0.92 -0.64
CA GLY A 39 -12.54 1.84 -1.71
C GLY A 39 -13.07 3.20 -1.22
N ASP A 40 -13.18 3.39 0.09
CA ASP A 40 -13.76 4.57 0.72
C ASP A 40 -12.95 5.03 1.93
N ILE A 41 -13.05 6.32 2.25
CA ILE A 41 -12.27 6.98 3.31
C ILE A 41 -12.45 6.32 4.69
N PRO A 42 -13.67 6.02 5.19
CA PRO A 42 -13.81 5.39 6.49
C PRO A 42 -13.17 4.00 6.55
N THR A 43 -13.31 3.18 5.51
CA THR A 43 -12.65 1.87 5.44
C THR A 43 -11.13 1.98 5.48
N VAL A 44 -10.52 2.87 4.69
CA VAL A 44 -9.05 3.07 4.70
C VAL A 44 -8.54 3.60 6.04
N LYS A 45 -9.30 4.48 6.71
CA LYS A 45 -8.98 4.93 8.08
C LYS A 45 -9.01 3.79 9.10
N GLN A 46 -9.98 2.88 8.98
CA GLN A 46 -10.04 1.69 9.83
C GLN A 46 -8.84 0.77 9.60
N GLN A 47 -8.45 0.57 8.34
CA GLN A 47 -7.24 -0.20 7.99
C GLN A 47 -5.97 0.44 8.55
N LEU A 48 -5.84 1.78 8.51
CA LEU A 48 -4.72 2.49 9.13
C LEU A 48 -4.66 2.29 10.65
N GLU A 49 -5.80 2.30 11.34
CA GLU A 49 -5.82 2.07 12.78
C GLU A 49 -5.50 0.60 13.11
N ALA A 50 -6.02 -0.36 12.36
CA ALA A 50 -5.65 -1.76 12.49
C ALA A 50 -4.14 -1.96 12.28
N HIS A 51 -3.58 -1.33 11.24
CA HIS A 51 -2.15 -1.40 10.98
C HIS A 51 -1.31 -0.70 12.06
N ARG A 52 -1.84 0.33 12.73
CA ARG A 52 -1.18 0.94 13.90
C ARG A 52 -1.01 -0.07 15.03
N VAL A 53 -2.03 -0.90 15.29
CA VAL A 53 -1.95 -1.99 16.28
C VAL A 53 -0.90 -3.02 15.85
N PHE A 54 -0.92 -3.45 14.59
CA PHE A 54 0.10 -4.35 14.02
C PHE A 54 1.52 -3.84 14.24
N ARG A 55 1.77 -2.55 13.96
CA ARG A 55 3.10 -1.93 14.16
C ARG A 55 3.49 -1.84 15.64
N ASN A 56 2.53 -1.70 16.55
CA ASN A 56 2.81 -1.75 17.98
C ASN A 56 3.23 -3.16 18.41
N ASP A 57 2.61 -4.20 17.86
CA ASP A 57 3.04 -5.59 18.09
C ASP A 57 4.49 -5.80 17.62
N LEU A 58 4.85 -5.27 16.44
CA LEU A 58 6.23 -5.31 15.95
C LEU A 58 7.19 -4.62 16.94
N LYS A 59 6.88 -3.38 17.36
CA LYS A 59 7.72 -2.66 18.34
C LYS A 59 7.86 -3.41 19.66
N GLY A 60 6.79 -4.06 20.13
CA GLY A 60 6.82 -4.87 21.34
C GLY A 60 7.70 -6.12 21.21
N LYS A 61 7.81 -6.69 20.00
CA LYS A 61 8.59 -7.90 19.73
C LYS A 61 10.06 -7.62 19.38
N GLU A 62 10.39 -6.41 18.95
CA GLU A 62 11.73 -5.97 18.58
C GLU A 62 12.81 -6.32 19.63
N PRO A 63 12.62 -6.06 20.94
CA PRO A 63 13.63 -6.40 21.95
C PRO A 63 13.92 -7.89 22.04
N SER A 64 12.91 -8.74 21.84
CA SER A 64 13.10 -10.21 21.84
C SER A 64 13.94 -10.65 20.64
N VAL A 65 13.70 -10.05 19.46
CA VAL A 65 14.48 -10.36 18.25
C VAL A 65 15.93 -9.91 18.39
N VAL A 66 16.16 -8.68 18.87
CA VAL A 66 17.51 -8.15 19.11
C VAL A 66 18.25 -9.01 20.13
N THR A 67 17.61 -9.32 21.27
CA THR A 67 18.21 -10.14 22.34
C THR A 67 18.57 -11.54 21.84
N ALA A 68 17.69 -12.19 21.07
CA ALA A 68 17.96 -13.51 20.51
C ALA A 68 19.13 -13.49 19.51
N LEU A 69 19.20 -12.47 18.65
CA LEU A 69 20.31 -12.29 17.71
C LEU A 69 21.63 -12.02 18.43
N GLU A 70 21.63 -11.18 19.47
CA GLU A 70 22.82 -10.92 20.30
C GLU A 70 23.29 -12.17 21.04
N ALA A 71 22.36 -12.91 21.67
CA ALA A 71 22.66 -14.17 22.34
C ALA A 71 23.23 -15.21 21.35
N SER A 72 22.74 -15.23 20.10
CA SER A 72 23.29 -16.11 19.07
C SER A 72 24.72 -15.74 18.72
N ARG A 73 25.03 -14.45 18.58
CA ARG A 73 26.39 -13.97 18.30
C ARG A 73 27.33 -14.31 19.44
N ALA A 74 26.90 -14.12 20.69
CA ALA A 74 27.67 -14.46 21.87
C ALA A 74 27.97 -15.97 21.94
N LEU A 75 26.96 -16.83 21.80
CA LEU A 75 27.18 -18.29 21.83
C LEU A 75 28.02 -18.79 20.66
N LEU A 76 27.86 -18.21 19.47
CA LEU A 76 28.70 -18.53 18.31
C LEU A 76 30.17 -18.10 18.51
N ALA A 77 30.43 -17.03 19.26
CA ALA A 77 31.78 -16.54 19.57
C ALA A 77 32.49 -17.36 20.67
N GLU A 78 31.74 -18.02 21.55
CA GLU A 78 32.27 -18.93 22.58
C GLU A 78 32.70 -20.31 22.00
N GLN A 79 32.48 -20.53 20.70
CA GLN A 79 33.08 -21.67 20.02
C GLN A 79 34.61 -21.49 19.95
N PRO A 80 35.41 -22.55 20.15
CA PRO A 80 36.87 -22.43 20.04
C PRO A 80 37.22 -21.87 18.66
N CYS A 81 37.65 -20.61 18.62
CA CYS A 81 38.32 -20.06 17.46
C CYS A 81 39.62 -20.84 17.31
N GLU A 82 39.68 -21.77 16.35
CA GLU A 82 40.97 -22.30 15.90
C GLU A 82 41.77 -21.10 15.36
N GLY A 83 42.69 -20.59 16.19
CA GLY A 83 43.69 -19.60 15.83
C GLY A 83 44.74 -20.19 14.88
N PRO A 84 45.56 -19.33 14.28
CA PRO A 84 45.81 -19.30 12.84
C PRO A 84 46.79 -20.38 12.38
N THR A 85 46.37 -21.19 11.40
CA THR A 85 47.29 -21.96 10.55
C THR A 85 47.89 -21.03 9.49
N GLU A 86 48.66 -20.03 9.94
CA GLU A 86 49.83 -19.63 9.15
C GLU A 86 50.83 -20.78 9.28
N ILE A 87 50.74 -21.73 8.36
CA ILE A 87 51.82 -22.52 7.74
C ILE A 87 51.08 -23.55 6.86
N LEU A 88 51.36 -23.47 5.55
CA LEU A 88 50.89 -24.31 4.44
C LEU A 88 49.59 -23.86 3.78
N MET A 89 49.69 -22.74 3.08
CA MET A 89 49.05 -22.60 1.76
C MET A 89 49.54 -23.75 0.87
N ASP A 90 48.77 -24.82 0.78
CA ASP A 90 48.36 -25.42 -0.50
C ASP A 90 47.45 -26.62 -0.21
N GLN A 91 46.30 -26.66 -0.88
CA GLN A 91 45.49 -27.88 -1.07
C GLN A 91 44.70 -28.45 0.13
N LYS A 92 43.79 -27.68 0.75
CA LYS A 92 42.57 -28.27 1.35
C LYS A 92 41.45 -27.26 1.60
N ALA A 93 40.81 -26.77 0.53
CA ALA A 93 39.61 -25.93 0.63
C ALA A 93 38.30 -26.73 0.85
N ASP A 94 38.37 -28.06 1.03
CA ASP A 94 37.18 -28.92 1.06
C ASP A 94 36.82 -29.51 2.43
N PHE A 95 37.59 -29.24 3.49
CA PHE A 95 37.31 -29.81 4.81
C PHE A 95 37.45 -28.76 5.91
N LEU A 96 36.42 -27.93 6.10
CA LEU A 96 36.08 -27.49 7.45
C LEU A 96 35.61 -28.73 8.22
N PRO A 97 36.36 -29.26 9.19
CA PRO A 97 35.95 -30.42 9.95
C PRO A 97 34.87 -29.96 10.92
N GLU A 98 33.63 -30.37 10.64
CA GLU A 98 32.63 -30.55 11.68
C GLU A 98 32.30 -29.28 12.50
N GLU A 99 31.85 -28.19 11.85
CA GLU A 99 30.99 -27.24 12.59
C GLU A 99 29.87 -28.07 13.20
N ARG A 100 29.88 -28.21 14.53
CA ARG A 100 28.95 -29.05 15.28
C ARG A 100 27.53 -28.73 14.79
N GLY A 101 26.70 -29.75 14.54
CA GLY A 101 25.32 -29.57 14.04
C GLY A 101 24.54 -28.38 14.65
N PRO A 102 24.60 -28.16 15.98
CA PRO A 102 23.95 -27.02 16.66
C PRO A 102 24.46 -25.63 16.26
N VAL A 103 25.73 -25.50 15.88
CA VAL A 103 26.35 -24.22 15.47
C VAL A 103 25.82 -23.80 14.11
N ARG A 104 25.79 -24.74 13.15
CA ARG A 104 25.25 -24.50 11.81
C ARG A 104 23.76 -24.15 11.85
N SER A 105 22.99 -24.89 12.65
CA SER A 105 21.55 -24.66 12.78
C SER A 105 21.25 -23.29 13.39
N LEU A 106 21.96 -22.92 14.46
CA LEU A 106 21.77 -21.62 15.11
C LEU A 106 22.18 -20.46 14.21
N ARG A 107 23.30 -20.59 13.48
CA ARG A 107 23.72 -19.56 12.51
C ARG A 107 22.66 -19.38 11.42
N ARG A 108 22.11 -20.48 10.90
CA ARG A 108 21.01 -20.44 9.92
C ARG A 108 19.78 -19.75 10.50
N GLN A 109 19.30 -20.17 11.67
CA GLN A 109 18.15 -19.57 12.35
C GLN A 109 18.33 -18.06 12.58
N ALA A 110 19.53 -17.64 13.02
CA ALA A 110 19.84 -16.23 13.23
C ALA A 110 19.73 -15.43 11.92
N THR A 111 20.28 -15.95 10.82
CA THR A 111 20.19 -15.30 9.50
C THR A 111 18.76 -15.25 8.97
N GLU A 112 18.01 -16.35 9.12
CA GLU A 112 16.60 -16.43 8.69
C GLU A 112 15.74 -15.45 9.49
N LEU A 113 15.97 -15.37 10.81
CA LEU A 113 15.24 -14.48 11.69
C LEU A 113 15.51 -13.02 11.35
N GLN A 114 16.79 -12.66 11.16
CA GLN A 114 17.18 -11.30 10.79
C GLN A 114 16.57 -10.91 9.43
N GLN A 115 16.70 -11.75 8.41
CA GLN A 115 16.14 -11.47 7.08
C GLN A 115 14.60 -11.41 7.11
N GLY A 116 13.97 -12.31 7.87
CA GLY A 116 12.52 -12.33 8.05
C GLY A 116 12.00 -11.07 8.74
N TRP A 117 12.68 -10.65 9.81
CA TRP A 117 12.36 -9.43 10.55
C TRP A 117 12.46 -8.18 9.67
N GLU A 118 13.56 -8.00 8.96
CA GLU A 118 13.75 -6.87 8.06
C GLU A 118 12.73 -6.87 6.91
N ARG A 119 12.41 -8.04 6.36
CA ARG A 119 11.40 -8.18 5.30
C ARG A 119 10.00 -7.82 5.81
N LEU A 120 9.63 -8.27 7.00
CA LEU A 120 8.38 -7.93 7.67
C LEU A 120 8.27 -6.42 7.90
N GLY A 121 9.34 -5.80 8.41
CA GLY A 121 9.41 -4.35 8.60
C GLY A 121 9.23 -3.57 7.30
N ARG A 122 9.99 -3.92 6.24
CA ARG A 122 9.85 -3.29 4.92
C ARG A 122 8.43 -3.42 4.35
N ARG A 123 7.81 -4.60 4.49
CA ARG A 123 6.43 -4.82 4.00
C ARG A 123 5.40 -4.03 4.81
N SER A 124 5.57 -3.93 6.13
CA SER A 124 4.72 -3.12 7.00
C SER A 124 4.81 -1.64 6.62
N ASP A 125 6.01 -1.10 6.45
CA ASP A 125 6.19 0.31 6.07
C ASP A 125 5.66 0.59 4.66
N ALA A 126 5.82 -0.35 3.72
CA ALA A 126 5.24 -0.23 2.39
C ALA A 126 3.70 -0.21 2.44
N TRP A 127 3.10 -1.08 3.26
CA TRP A 127 1.65 -1.13 3.45
C TRP A 127 1.10 0.14 4.08
N GLN A 128 1.75 0.68 5.12
CA GLN A 128 1.40 1.98 5.71
C GLN A 128 1.38 3.09 4.65
N ARG A 129 2.43 3.18 3.83
CA ARG A 129 2.52 4.20 2.76
C ARG A 129 1.41 4.02 1.72
N LEU A 130 1.06 2.78 1.38
CA LEU A 130 -0.03 2.49 0.45
C LEU A 130 -1.38 2.96 1.01
N LEU A 131 -1.66 2.69 2.28
CA LEU A 131 -2.88 3.16 2.94
C LEU A 131 -2.95 4.69 3.02
N GLU A 132 -1.85 5.35 3.36
CA GLU A 132 -1.76 6.82 3.40
C GLU A 132 -1.98 7.44 2.02
N ALA A 133 -1.34 6.87 0.97
CA ALA A 133 -1.52 7.33 -0.40
C ALA A 133 -2.95 7.11 -0.91
N ALA A 134 -3.56 5.98 -0.60
CA ALA A 134 -4.95 5.69 -0.95
C ALA A 134 -5.91 6.67 -0.27
N LEU A 135 -5.69 6.95 1.02
CA LEU A 135 -6.50 7.92 1.76
C LEU A 135 -6.44 9.32 1.15
N GLU A 136 -5.25 9.76 0.75
CA GLU A 136 -5.08 11.06 0.12
C GLU A 136 -5.75 11.12 -1.26
N SER A 137 -5.57 10.08 -2.08
CA SER A 137 -6.24 9.97 -3.38
C SER A 137 -7.77 10.00 -3.25
N LEU A 138 -8.34 9.30 -2.26
CA LEU A 138 -9.78 9.31 -2.00
C LEU A 138 -10.28 10.69 -1.56
N ARG A 139 -9.50 11.42 -0.75
CA ARG A 139 -9.84 12.79 -0.34
C ARG A 139 -9.80 13.76 -1.51
N ASP A 140 -8.80 13.64 -2.37
CA ASP A 140 -8.70 14.46 -3.58
C ASP A 140 -9.89 14.22 -4.51
N LEU A 141 -10.27 12.95 -4.70
CA LEU A 141 -11.46 12.58 -5.47
C LEU A 141 -12.73 13.18 -4.85
N GLN A 142 -12.89 13.07 -3.53
CA GLN A 142 -14.03 13.68 -2.84
C GLN A 142 -14.04 15.21 -3.02
N GLY A 143 -12.90 15.89 -2.82
CA GLY A 143 -12.82 17.34 -2.97
C GLY A 143 -13.11 17.80 -4.40
N ARG A 144 -12.75 17.00 -5.41
CA ARG A 144 -13.13 17.27 -6.81
C ARG A 144 -14.62 17.03 -7.06
N ALA A 145 -15.17 15.95 -6.53
CA ALA A 145 -16.60 15.66 -6.63
C ALA A 145 -17.45 16.77 -5.97
N ASP A 146 -17.03 17.27 -4.81
CA ASP A 146 -17.69 18.36 -4.09
C ASP A 146 -17.70 19.67 -4.89
N ARG A 147 -16.65 19.94 -5.69
CA ARG A 147 -16.60 21.09 -6.61
C ARG A 147 -17.52 20.93 -7.82
N LEU A 148 -17.65 19.71 -8.35
CA LEU A 148 -18.46 19.43 -9.54
C LEU A 148 -19.96 19.31 -9.23
N ALA A 149 -20.32 18.80 -8.05
CA ALA A 149 -21.69 18.59 -7.63
C ALA A 149 -22.61 19.83 -7.78
N PRO A 150 -22.23 21.04 -7.33
CA PRO A 150 -23.08 22.23 -7.51
C PRO A 150 -23.19 22.65 -8.98
N LEU A 151 -22.12 22.49 -9.77
CA LEU A 151 -22.13 22.81 -11.21
C LEU A 151 -23.10 21.91 -11.96
N LEU A 152 -23.08 20.60 -11.65
CA LEU A 152 -24.02 19.64 -12.21
C LEU A 152 -25.46 20.01 -11.86
N ARG A 153 -25.74 20.28 -10.58
CA ARG A 153 -27.08 20.71 -10.13
C ARG A 153 -27.54 21.97 -10.82
N HIS A 154 -26.64 22.94 -11.02
CA HIS A 154 -26.98 24.16 -11.74
C HIS A 154 -27.31 23.88 -13.22
N ALA A 155 -26.54 23.01 -13.87
CA ALA A 155 -26.80 22.59 -15.25
C ALA A 155 -28.15 21.85 -15.38
N GLU A 156 -28.46 20.96 -14.44
CA GLU A 156 -29.74 20.25 -14.38
C GLU A 156 -30.92 21.21 -14.22
N LEU A 157 -30.82 22.16 -13.30
CA LEU A 157 -31.84 23.21 -13.12
C LEU A 157 -32.00 24.08 -14.37
N ALA A 158 -30.90 24.47 -15.02
CA ALA A 158 -30.93 25.26 -16.24
C ALA A 158 -31.59 24.49 -17.39
N ARG A 159 -31.28 23.20 -17.54
CA ARG A 159 -31.91 22.30 -18.52
C ARG A 159 -33.40 22.18 -18.26
N ASP A 160 -33.82 21.99 -17.02
CA ASP A 160 -35.23 21.82 -16.67
C ASP A 160 -36.04 23.12 -16.87
N ALA A 161 -35.37 24.28 -16.87
CA ALA A 161 -35.98 25.56 -17.21
C ALA A 161 -36.12 25.80 -18.73
N TRP A 162 -35.61 24.91 -19.60
CA TRP A 162 -35.77 25.04 -21.04
C TRP A 162 -37.23 24.74 -21.44
N LEU A 163 -37.91 25.75 -22.00
CA LEU A 163 -39.22 25.56 -22.62
C LEU A 163 -39.08 24.66 -23.86
N PRO A 164 -40.00 23.71 -24.10
CA PRO A 164 -40.04 22.98 -25.36
C PRO A 164 -40.22 23.98 -26.50
N VAL A 165 -39.36 23.91 -27.52
CA VAL A 165 -39.40 24.77 -28.70
C VAL A 165 -40.76 24.58 -29.37
N PRO A 166 -41.67 25.60 -29.37
CA PRO A 166 -42.87 25.52 -30.17
C PRO A 166 -42.45 25.62 -31.64
N ASP A 167 -43.22 24.97 -32.52
CA ASP A 167 -42.99 24.82 -33.96
C ASP A 167 -42.14 25.95 -34.60
N LEU A 168 -41.13 25.53 -35.37
CA LEU A 168 -39.96 26.26 -35.92
C LEU A 168 -40.21 27.55 -36.76
N ALA A 169 -41.35 28.22 -36.60
CA ALA A 169 -41.76 29.40 -37.35
C ALA A 169 -41.60 30.75 -36.62
N SER A 170 -41.02 30.79 -35.42
CA SER A 170 -40.71 32.04 -34.68
C SER A 170 -39.55 31.81 -33.71
N THR A 171 -38.41 32.49 -33.66
CA THR A 171 -37.84 33.69 -34.27
C THR A 171 -36.33 33.64 -33.93
N PRO A 172 -35.44 34.34 -34.66
CA PRO A 172 -34.02 34.49 -34.29
C PRO A 172 -33.79 35.12 -32.90
N GLU A 173 -34.81 35.70 -32.25
CA GLU A 173 -34.74 36.20 -30.88
C GLU A 173 -34.62 35.09 -29.84
N HIS A 174 -35.31 33.96 -29.98
CA HIS A 174 -35.21 32.85 -29.02
C HIS A 174 -33.78 32.26 -28.99
N VAL A 175 -33.13 32.20 -30.15
CA VAL A 175 -31.72 31.80 -30.28
C VAL A 175 -30.80 32.84 -29.64
N ALA A 176 -31.09 34.13 -29.80
CA ALA A 176 -30.31 35.20 -29.17
C ALA A 176 -30.40 35.16 -27.64
N THR A 177 -31.59 34.94 -27.06
CA THR A 177 -31.80 34.89 -25.60
C THR A 177 -31.15 33.64 -24.99
N ALA A 178 -31.26 32.48 -25.64
CA ALA A 178 -30.52 31.28 -25.24
C ALA A 178 -29.00 31.51 -25.30
N ARG A 179 -28.51 32.18 -26.35
CA ARG A 179 -27.10 32.51 -26.53
C ARG A 179 -26.59 33.55 -25.52
N VAL A 180 -27.46 34.46 -25.06
CA VAL A 180 -27.14 35.40 -23.97
C VAL A 180 -27.07 34.68 -22.64
N GLY A 181 -27.98 33.75 -22.34
CA GLY A 181 -27.91 32.91 -21.13
C GLY A 181 -26.63 32.06 -21.07
N ILE A 182 -26.18 31.53 -22.22
CA ILE A 182 -24.91 30.79 -22.34
C ILE A 182 -23.67 31.70 -22.19
N LYS A 183 -23.77 33.00 -22.52
CA LYS A 183 -22.65 33.96 -22.44
C LYS A 183 -22.59 34.71 -21.10
N SER A 184 -23.72 34.92 -20.42
CA SER A 184 -23.77 35.61 -19.12
C SER A 184 -23.31 34.71 -17.97
N HIS A 185 -23.50 33.39 -18.09
CA HIS A 185 -22.86 32.40 -17.23
C HIS A 185 -21.54 31.96 -17.88
N GLY A 186 -20.57 32.88 -17.87
CA GLY A 186 -19.28 32.72 -18.50
C GLY A 186 -18.62 31.37 -18.17
N GLN A 187 -18.17 30.70 -19.23
CA GLN A 187 -17.31 29.53 -19.18
C GLN A 187 -17.89 28.35 -18.38
N TRP A 188 -18.57 27.42 -19.05
CA TRP A 188 -18.73 26.08 -18.49
C TRP A 188 -17.32 25.54 -18.18
N PRO A 189 -16.93 25.28 -16.91
CA PRO A 189 -15.57 24.84 -16.55
C PRO A 189 -15.22 23.45 -17.08
N CYS A 190 -16.23 22.77 -17.64
CA CYS A 190 -16.16 21.36 -17.96
C CYS A 190 -15.01 21.01 -18.91
N ASN A 191 -14.52 21.88 -19.78
CA ASN A 191 -13.49 21.44 -20.73
C ASN A 191 -12.11 21.17 -20.08
N GLU A 192 -11.71 21.96 -19.07
CA GLU A 192 -10.45 21.74 -18.33
C GLU A 192 -10.60 20.65 -17.26
N ASP A 193 -11.74 20.62 -16.56
CA ASP A 193 -11.98 19.66 -15.50
C ASP A 193 -12.24 18.23 -16.01
N TYR A 194 -12.79 18.07 -17.23
CA TYR A 194 -13.01 16.75 -17.87
C TYR A 194 -11.69 16.11 -18.32
N GLN A 195 -10.76 16.91 -18.83
CA GLN A 195 -9.40 16.47 -19.19
C GLN A 195 -8.63 15.97 -17.95
N LEU A 196 -8.81 16.62 -16.80
CA LEU A 196 -8.24 16.22 -15.50
C LEU A 196 -8.85 14.93 -14.94
N ILE A 197 -10.09 14.57 -15.30
CA ILE A 197 -10.73 13.31 -14.85
C ILE A 197 -10.25 12.14 -15.72
N HIS A 198 -10.13 12.37 -17.03
CA HIS A 198 -9.70 11.35 -17.99
C HIS A 198 -8.20 11.01 -17.87
N SER A 199 -7.36 11.96 -17.44
CA SER A 199 -5.91 11.74 -17.26
C SER A 199 -5.53 10.95 -16.00
N LEU A 200 -6.48 10.76 -15.07
CA LEU A 200 -6.24 10.12 -13.77
C LEU A 200 -7.01 8.80 -13.59
N SER A 201 -7.65 8.29 -14.64
CA SER A 201 -8.31 6.98 -14.62
C SER A 201 -7.34 5.91 -15.15
N PRO A 202 -6.78 5.02 -14.31
CA PRO A 202 -6.17 3.79 -14.81
C PRO A 202 -7.32 2.95 -15.38
N SER A 203 -7.28 2.74 -16.69
CA SER A 203 -8.07 1.82 -17.49
C SER A 203 -9.06 0.93 -16.73
N SER A 204 -10.32 1.01 -17.15
CA SER A 204 -11.47 0.16 -16.79
C SER A 204 -12.07 0.39 -15.40
N LEU A 205 -12.98 1.37 -15.31
CA LEU A 205 -14.28 1.28 -14.64
C LEU A 205 -14.91 2.68 -14.68
N LEU A 206 -15.73 2.92 -15.72
CA LEU A 206 -17.01 3.68 -15.70
C LEU A 206 -17.45 4.02 -17.14
N PRO A 207 -17.93 3.06 -17.94
CA PRO A 207 -18.61 3.37 -19.20
C PRO A 207 -20.00 4.00 -19.02
N SER A 208 -20.59 3.94 -17.81
CA SER A 208 -22.02 4.25 -17.61
C SER A 208 -22.33 5.70 -17.20
N LEU A 209 -21.38 6.45 -16.60
CA LEU A 209 -21.61 7.85 -16.23
C LEU A 209 -21.20 8.84 -17.33
N ILE A 210 -20.25 8.46 -18.19
CA ILE A 210 -19.74 9.29 -19.28
C ILE A 210 -20.71 9.29 -20.47
N TYR A 211 -21.31 8.14 -20.80
CA TYR A 211 -22.22 8.03 -21.94
C TYR A 211 -23.53 8.82 -21.75
N THR A 212 -23.99 8.95 -20.51
CA THR A 212 -25.25 9.66 -20.22
C THR A 212 -25.12 11.18 -20.33
N CYS A 213 -23.91 11.73 -20.13
CA CYS A 213 -23.65 13.17 -20.23
C CYS A 213 -23.32 13.65 -21.65
N LEU A 214 -22.76 12.79 -22.51
CA LEU A 214 -22.35 13.18 -23.87
C LEU A 214 -23.41 12.92 -24.96
N PHE A 215 -24.40 12.05 -24.71
CA PHE A 215 -25.37 11.64 -25.75
C PHE A 215 -26.75 12.31 -25.68
N LYS A 216 -26.83 13.53 -25.12
CA LYS A 216 -28.05 14.36 -25.22
C LYS A 216 -27.78 15.79 -25.69
N PHE A 217 -26.79 15.93 -26.56
CA PHE A 217 -26.75 17.06 -27.50
C PHE A 217 -27.55 16.67 -28.75
N PRO A 218 -28.55 17.47 -29.18
CA PRO A 218 -29.24 17.22 -30.44
C PRO A 218 -28.24 17.37 -31.58
N SER A 219 -28.01 16.30 -32.34
CA SER A 219 -27.07 16.18 -33.45
C SER A 219 -27.43 17.02 -34.69
N HIS A 220 -28.14 18.15 -34.52
CA HIS A 220 -28.69 18.94 -35.63
C HIS A 220 -27.94 20.24 -35.95
N CYS A 221 -26.77 20.48 -35.36
CA CYS A 221 -25.93 21.65 -35.64
C CYS A 221 -24.53 21.28 -36.15
N LEU A 222 -24.44 20.30 -37.05
CA LEU A 222 -23.25 20.01 -37.85
C LEU A 222 -23.67 19.83 -39.32
N ASN A 223 -24.06 20.95 -39.93
CA ASN A 223 -23.82 21.33 -41.33
C ASN A 223 -24.17 22.80 -41.50
#